data_AF-A0A504Z322-F1
#
_entry.id   AF-A0A504Z322-F1
#
_cell.length_a   1.000
_cell.length_b   1.000
_cell.length_c   1.000
_cell.angle_alpha   90.00
_cell.angle_beta   90.00
_cell.angle_gamma   90.00
#
_symmetry.space_group_name_H-M   'P 1'
#
loop_
_entity.id
_entity.type
_entity.pdbx_description
1 polymer ?
#
loop_
_entity_poly.entity_id
_entity_poly.type
_entity_poly.pdbx_seq_one_letter_code
_entity_poly.pdbx_strand_id
1 'polypeptide(L)'
;MVVIVTAVVGAIVSSAETNRLMALKMRRVLDPEVLSRIAGVLEQSLSQYLVYFALRQNVKQPQNLCLILAVPDQLEAALQSTAEEGYVEGDKPHGPVFLCEHQHLDISFRSNIRLASAENNGTSKRCNNNLTVTFSSAVVSRHKLTVEAIDPTAQVGLDSYRGFLDIYCMREILTASAPGRVSTTDLTATNLTMRFSLIGPRSRKARFKLTTERTQLARIVVKLPKASLPVSSRNAVSKFDFQPKDVITSKYLRELSKKLPGDTWRRLGIALDLPRARMQAIGGKLASGVEDYAYAMFISWIKTLPLSADRVNLLQHALSSIGRADLVDELRELTTDFVIDGSDNSA
;
A
#
# COMPACT_ATOMS: atom_id res chain seq x y z
N MET A 1 -3.29 26.44 21.62
CA MET A 1 -3.61 26.69 23.04
C MET A 1 -3.51 28.20 23.25
N VAL A 2 -4.63 28.89 23.48
CA VAL A 2 -4.63 30.35 23.68
C VAL A 2 -4.30 30.61 25.15
N VAL A 3 -3.10 31.12 25.41
CA VAL A 3 -2.74 31.61 26.75
C VAL A 3 -3.26 33.05 26.85
N ILE A 4 -4.40 33.23 27.51
CA ILE A 4 -4.94 34.56 27.80
C ILE A 4 -4.19 35.11 29.01
N VAL A 5 -3.29 36.07 28.79
CA VAL A 5 -2.62 36.81 29.86
C VAL A 5 -3.60 37.85 30.40
N THR A 6 -4.14 37.60 31.60
CA THR A 6 -5.16 38.46 32.24
C THR A 6 -4.59 39.46 33.25
N ALA A 7 -3.31 39.32 33.63
CA ALA A 7 -2.60 40.26 34.51
C ALA A 7 -1.08 40.08 34.35
N VAL A 8 -0.31 41.17 34.54
CA VAL A 8 1.17 41.16 34.52
C VAL A 8 1.68 40.97 35.95
N VAL A 9 2.58 40.00 36.16
CA VAL A 9 3.28 39.80 37.44
C VAL A 9 4.64 40.47 37.34
N GLY A 10 4.91 41.46 38.20
CA GLY A 10 6.23 42.08 38.32
C GLY A 10 7.09 41.35 39.35
N ALA A 11 8.29 40.93 38.96
CA ALA A 11 9.28 40.32 39.85
C ALA A 11 10.68 40.82 39.49
N ILE A 12 11.50 41.12 40.50
CA ILE A 12 12.90 41.52 40.33
C ILE A 12 13.76 40.29 40.59
N VAL A 13 14.49 39.83 39.56
CA VAL A 13 15.43 38.71 39.67
C VAL A 13 16.84 39.28 39.68
N SER A 14 17.60 39.02 40.75
CA SER A 14 18.91 39.63 41.02
C SER A 14 20.10 38.91 40.39
N SER A 15 19.87 37.85 39.60
CA SER A 15 20.93 37.09 38.92
C SER A 15 21.08 37.54 37.46
N ALA A 16 22.32 37.78 37.03
CA ALA A 16 22.70 38.18 35.67
C ALA A 16 22.64 37.02 34.64
N GLU A 17 22.18 35.83 35.03
CA GLU A 17 22.04 34.68 34.16
C GLU A 17 20.68 34.68 33.44
N THR A 18 20.65 34.21 32.19
CA THR A 18 19.46 34.06 31.35
C THR A 18 18.51 32.99 31.90
N ASN A 19 17.76 33.34 32.95
CA ASN A 19 16.82 32.43 33.59
C ASN A 19 15.51 32.34 32.79
N ARG A 20 15.07 31.11 32.49
CA ARG A 20 13.71 30.85 31.99
C ARG A 20 12.72 30.94 33.14
N LEU A 21 11.68 31.75 32.99
CA LEU A 21 10.66 31.96 34.03
C LEU A 21 9.32 31.35 33.61
N MET A 22 8.69 30.59 34.52
CA MET A 22 7.34 30.05 34.34
C MET A 22 6.47 30.42 35.55
N ALA A 23 5.33 31.06 35.30
CA ALA A 23 4.35 31.41 36.33
C ALA A 23 3.14 30.46 36.25
N LEU A 24 2.86 29.74 37.35
CA LEU A 24 1.75 28.79 37.44
C LEU A 24 0.72 29.28 38.46
N LYS A 25 -0.46 29.67 38.01
CA LYS A 25 -1.59 30.01 38.90
C LYS A 25 -2.31 28.72 39.31
N MET A 26 -2.26 28.38 40.60
CA MET A 26 -2.89 27.18 41.13
C MET A 26 -3.96 27.52 42.18
N ARG A 27 -5.03 26.71 42.25
CA ARG A 27 -6.09 26.89 43.26
C ARG A 27 -5.69 26.45 44.65
N ARG A 28 -4.68 25.57 44.77
CA ARG A 28 -4.15 25.03 46.02
C ARG A 28 -2.64 25.20 46.05
N VAL A 29 -2.09 25.41 47.23
CA VAL A 29 -0.66 25.31 47.47
C VAL A 29 -0.26 23.84 47.30
N LEU A 30 0.67 23.59 46.40
CA LEU A 30 1.24 22.25 46.17
C LEU A 30 2.64 22.18 46.75
N ASP A 31 3.05 20.96 47.06
CA ASP A 31 4.43 20.64 47.45
C ASP A 31 5.41 21.07 46.34
N PRO A 32 6.53 21.75 46.66
CA PRO A 32 7.53 22.17 45.68
C PRO A 32 7.99 21.08 44.71
N GLU A 33 8.13 19.82 45.18
CA GLU A 33 8.53 18.71 44.30
C GLU A 33 7.47 18.39 43.24
N VAL A 34 6.19 18.42 43.64
CA VAL A 34 5.06 18.20 42.74
C VAL A 34 4.94 19.36 41.76
N LEU A 35 5.14 20.59 42.23
CA LEU A 35 5.11 21.80 41.40
C LEU A 35 6.23 21.78 40.35
N SER A 36 7.45 21.43 40.74
CA SER A 36 8.60 21.27 39.84
C SER A 36 8.32 20.23 38.75
N ARG A 37 7.71 19.10 39.11
CA ARG A 37 7.32 18.07 38.13
C ARG A 37 6.25 18.57 37.16
N ILE A 38 5.24 19.28 37.65
CA ILE A 38 4.20 19.89 36.79
C ILE A 38 4.84 20.88 35.82
N ALA A 39 5.72 21.75 36.32
CA ALA A 39 6.44 22.71 35.50
C ALA A 39 7.29 22.01 34.42
N GLY A 40 8.02 20.94 34.78
CA GLY A 40 8.82 20.17 33.82
C GLY A 40 7.99 19.51 32.72
N VAL A 41 6.84 18.91 33.06
CA VAL A 41 5.93 18.33 32.05
C VAL A 41 5.33 19.40 31.15
N LEU A 42 4.97 20.57 31.70
CA LEU A 42 4.46 21.70 30.94
C LEU A 42 5.53 22.28 30.01
N GLU A 43 6.75 22.48 30.52
CA GLU A 43 7.89 22.94 29.71
C GLU A 43 8.16 21.98 28.56
N GLN A 44 8.22 20.67 28.84
CA GLN A 44 8.43 19.66 27.82
C GLN A 44 7.31 19.66 26.78
N SER A 45 6.05 19.79 27.20
CA SER A 45 4.89 19.81 26.30
C SER A 45 4.87 21.07 25.42
N LEU A 46 5.25 22.23 25.99
CA LEU A 46 5.33 23.50 25.27
C LEU A 46 6.54 23.58 24.34
N SER A 47 7.58 22.78 24.60
CA SER A 47 8.79 22.71 23.77
C SER A 47 8.67 21.74 22.59
N GLN A 48 7.48 21.18 22.34
CA GLN A 48 7.23 20.26 21.23
C GLN A 48 6.95 21.01 19.94
N TYR A 49 7.47 20.47 18.84
CA TYR A 49 7.22 20.90 17.48
C TYR A 49 6.23 19.96 16.81
N LEU A 50 5.35 20.53 15.98
CA LEU A 50 4.55 19.78 15.01
C LEU A 50 5.44 19.43 13.82
N VAL A 51 5.63 18.14 13.57
CA VAL A 51 6.52 17.65 12.50
C VAL A 51 5.75 16.73 11.58
N TYR A 52 6.00 16.86 10.29
CA TYR A 52 5.49 15.98 9.25
C TYR A 52 6.62 15.12 8.68
N PHE A 53 6.27 13.87 8.38
CA PHE A 53 7.13 12.93 7.67
C PHE A 53 6.64 12.78 6.24
N ALA A 54 7.49 13.03 5.25
CA ALA A 54 7.17 12.74 3.86
C ALA A 54 8.20 11.79 3.28
N LEU A 55 7.75 10.73 2.61
CA LEU A 55 8.63 9.82 1.88
C LEU A 55 8.39 10.02 0.40
N ARG A 56 9.43 10.45 -0.31
CA ARG A 56 9.39 10.63 -1.76
C ARG A 56 10.30 9.64 -2.45
N GLN A 57 9.93 9.22 -3.65
CA GLN A 57 10.62 8.22 -4.44
C GLN A 57 11.02 8.82 -5.78
N ASN A 58 12.22 8.49 -6.22
CA ASN A 58 12.74 9.02 -7.47
C ASN A 58 12.05 8.35 -8.66
N VAL A 59 11.55 9.17 -9.59
CA VAL A 59 10.81 8.68 -10.79
C VAL A 59 11.71 7.84 -11.70
N LYS A 60 12.98 8.23 -11.86
CA LYS A 60 13.93 7.52 -12.75
C LYS A 60 14.51 6.28 -12.07
N GLN A 61 14.73 6.35 -10.75
CA GLN A 61 15.34 5.28 -9.97
C GLN A 61 14.49 4.98 -8.74
N PRO A 62 13.45 4.12 -8.87
CA PRO A 62 12.53 3.82 -7.79
C PRO A 62 13.18 3.26 -6.52
N GLN A 63 14.36 2.63 -6.62
CA GLN A 63 15.15 2.21 -5.45
C GLN A 63 15.61 3.36 -4.56
N ASN A 64 15.67 4.59 -5.07
CA ASN A 64 16.11 5.75 -4.31
C ASN A 64 14.90 6.46 -3.70
N LEU A 65 14.92 6.54 -2.38
CA LEU A 65 13.93 7.20 -1.54
C LEU A 65 14.57 8.44 -0.88
N CYS A 66 13.74 9.42 -0.59
CA CYS A 66 14.08 10.60 0.19
C CYS A 66 13.05 10.75 1.32
N LEU A 67 13.48 10.50 2.56
CA LEU A 67 12.68 10.77 3.75
C LEU A 67 12.92 12.20 4.21
N ILE A 68 11.84 12.97 4.34
CA ILE A 68 11.83 14.38 4.72
C ILE A 68 11.14 14.51 6.07
N LEU A 69 11.81 15.20 7.00
CA LEU A 69 11.23 15.66 8.26
C LEU A 69 11.17 17.18 8.19
N ALA A 70 9.97 17.75 8.29
CA ALA A 70 9.79 19.19 8.21
C ALA A 70 8.70 19.66 9.17
N VAL A 71 8.91 20.86 9.71
CA VAL A 71 7.85 21.64 10.37
C VAL A 71 6.88 22.19 9.30
N PRO A 72 5.60 22.47 9.63
CA PRO A 72 4.59 22.88 8.67
C PRO A 72 5.03 24.00 7.72
N ASP A 73 5.69 25.04 8.25
CA ASP A 73 6.09 26.22 7.50
C ASP A 73 7.15 25.94 6.42
N GLN A 74 7.92 24.85 6.59
CA GLN A 74 9.02 24.47 5.70
C GLN A 74 8.64 23.28 4.79
N LEU A 75 7.51 22.62 5.03
CA LEU A 75 7.14 21.36 4.40
C LEU A 75 6.96 21.50 2.88
N GLU A 76 6.17 22.48 2.43
CA GLU A 76 5.89 22.67 1.00
C GLU A 76 7.17 23.02 0.23
N ALA A 77 8.00 23.93 0.76
CA ALA A 77 9.28 24.27 0.15
C ALA A 77 10.22 23.06 0.07
N ALA A 78 10.23 22.21 1.11
CA ALA A 78 11.02 20.98 1.11
C ALA A 78 10.54 19.97 0.07
N LEU A 79 9.22 19.81 -0.08
CA LEU A 79 8.61 18.94 -1.08
C LEU A 79 8.93 19.42 -2.49
N GLN A 80 8.81 20.72 -2.76
CA GLN A 80 9.10 21.31 -4.06
C GLN A 80 10.57 21.13 -4.45
N SER A 81 11.49 21.47 -3.54
CA SER A 81 12.94 21.28 -3.76
C SER A 81 13.30 19.82 -4.02
N THR A 82 12.64 18.88 -3.35
CA THR A 82 12.88 17.43 -3.56
C THR A 82 12.27 16.94 -4.88
N ALA A 83 11.15 17.54 -5.32
CA ALA A 83 10.55 17.25 -6.61
C ALA A 83 11.43 17.69 -7.78
N GLU A 84 12.13 18.82 -7.66
CA GLU A 84 13.13 19.29 -8.65
C GLU A 84 14.30 18.31 -8.82
N GLU A 85 14.68 17.61 -7.75
CA GLU A 85 15.68 16.52 -7.77
C GLU A 85 15.13 15.21 -8.38
N GLY A 86 13.85 15.18 -8.78
CA GLY A 86 13.18 14.03 -9.39
C GLY A 86 12.48 13.08 -8.42
N TYR A 87 12.34 13.45 -7.14
CA TYR A 87 11.63 12.67 -6.12
C TYR A 87 10.18 13.17 -5.97
N VAL A 88 9.29 12.68 -6.82
CA VAL A 88 7.91 13.16 -6.92
C VAL A 88 6.92 12.13 -6.38
N GLU A 89 7.15 10.85 -6.67
CA GLU A 89 6.24 9.77 -6.28
C GLU A 89 6.24 9.57 -4.76
N GLY A 90 5.08 9.24 -4.20
CA GLY A 90 4.93 9.01 -2.77
C GLY A 90 3.53 9.39 -2.26
N ASP A 91 3.20 8.87 -1.08
CA ASP A 91 1.94 9.20 -0.41
C ASP A 91 1.97 10.63 0.16
N LYS A 92 0.83 11.10 0.63
CA LYS A 92 0.72 12.39 1.33
C LYS A 92 1.61 12.40 2.58
N PRO A 93 2.14 13.57 3.00
CA PRO A 93 2.90 13.68 4.24
C PRO A 93 2.10 13.12 5.43
N HIS A 94 2.77 12.33 6.26
CA HIS A 94 2.23 11.75 7.48
C HIS A 94 2.44 12.68 8.66
N GLY A 95 1.41 12.88 9.47
CA GLY A 95 1.46 13.74 10.64
C GLY A 95 0.22 14.65 10.75
N PRO A 96 0.29 15.69 11.58
CA PRO A 96 1.46 16.09 12.36
C PRO A 96 1.73 15.16 13.55
N VAL A 97 3.01 15.03 13.92
CA VAL A 97 3.46 14.33 15.13
C VAL A 97 4.25 15.30 16.00
N PHE A 98 4.06 15.22 17.32
CA PHE A 98 4.81 16.03 18.27
C PHE A 98 6.21 15.45 18.50
N LEU A 99 7.25 16.24 18.24
CA LEU A 99 8.65 15.89 18.54
C LEU A 99 9.33 17.00 19.35
N CYS A 100 10.30 16.63 20.18
CA CYS A 100 11.19 17.60 20.83
C CYS A 100 12.43 17.82 19.97
N GLU A 101 13.04 19.00 20.06
CA GLU A 101 14.33 19.28 19.41
C GLU A 101 15.38 18.23 19.83
N HIS A 102 16.20 17.78 18.87
CA HIS A 102 17.21 16.74 19.03
C HIS A 102 16.67 15.35 19.41
N GLN A 103 15.36 15.11 19.28
CA GLN A 103 14.81 13.78 19.55
C GLN A 103 15.28 12.77 18.49
N HIS A 104 15.76 11.62 18.96
CA HIS A 104 16.16 10.51 18.09
C HIS A 104 14.95 9.71 17.62
N LEU A 105 14.95 9.40 16.33
CA LEU A 105 13.97 8.59 15.63
C LEU A 105 14.64 7.36 15.05
N ASP A 106 14.09 6.19 15.34
CA ASP A 106 14.55 4.94 14.74
C ASP A 106 13.67 4.59 13.55
N ILE A 107 14.26 4.55 12.38
CA ILE A 107 13.64 4.18 11.13
C ILE A 107 13.99 2.73 10.84
N SER A 108 13.00 1.91 10.49
CA SER A 108 13.22 0.52 10.14
C SER A 108 12.39 0.12 8.92
N PHE A 109 13.01 -0.60 7.99
CA PHE A 109 12.31 -1.21 6.85
C PHE A 109 11.83 -2.62 7.21
N ARG A 110 10.57 -2.91 6.87
CA ARG A 110 9.91 -4.20 7.11
C ARG A 110 9.26 -4.76 5.86
N SER A 111 8.89 -6.04 5.94
CA SER A 111 8.37 -6.86 4.83
C SER A 111 9.43 -7.08 3.75
N ASN A 112 9.04 -7.14 2.47
CA ASN A 112 9.92 -7.50 1.37
C ASN A 112 10.88 -6.37 0.90
N ILE A 113 11.11 -5.35 1.71
CA ILE A 113 11.97 -4.22 1.37
C ILE A 113 13.01 -4.04 2.48
N ARG A 114 14.26 -3.81 2.09
CA ARG A 114 15.38 -3.50 3.00
C ARG A 114 16.24 -2.37 2.44
N LEU A 115 17.06 -1.79 3.31
CA LEU A 115 18.10 -0.85 2.89
C LEU A 115 19.17 -1.62 2.09
N ALA A 116 19.59 -1.07 0.95
CA ALA A 116 20.67 -1.63 0.17
C ALA A 116 21.99 -1.48 0.95
N SER A 117 22.80 -2.55 1.02
CA SER A 117 24.11 -2.45 1.64
C SER A 117 25.03 -1.60 0.78
N ALA A 118 25.71 -0.61 1.37
CA ALA A 118 26.92 -0.10 0.77
C ALA A 118 27.90 -1.29 0.65
N GLU A 119 28.44 -1.51 -0.54
CA GLU A 119 29.32 -2.64 -0.85
C GLU A 119 30.45 -2.78 0.16
N ASN A 120 30.75 -4.01 0.59
CA ASN A 120 32.10 -4.41 0.99
C ASN A 120 32.25 -5.92 0.85
N ASN A 121 33.06 -6.32 -0.14
CA ASN A 121 33.89 -7.52 -0.20
C ASN A 121 33.43 -8.75 0.61
N GLY A 122 32.83 -9.72 -0.09
CA GLY A 122 33.00 -11.16 0.15
C GLY A 122 32.52 -11.75 1.48
N THR A 123 32.03 -10.95 2.41
CA THR A 123 31.48 -11.44 3.68
C THR A 123 30.14 -10.79 3.90
N SER A 124 29.08 -11.59 3.74
CA SER A 124 27.68 -11.24 3.89
C SER A 124 27.36 -10.78 5.32
N LYS A 125 27.84 -9.60 5.71
CA LYS A 125 27.44 -8.93 6.94
C LYS A 125 26.08 -8.33 6.66
N ARG A 126 25.02 -8.92 7.21
CA ARG A 126 23.65 -8.38 7.16
C ARG A 126 23.72 -6.88 7.46
N CYS A 127 23.42 -6.05 6.45
CA CYS A 127 23.24 -4.62 6.66
C CYS A 127 22.12 -4.41 7.69
N ASN A 128 22.38 -3.56 8.68
CA ASN A 128 21.39 -3.22 9.69
C ASN A 128 20.24 -2.49 8.99
N ASN A 129 19.02 -3.04 9.00
CA ASN A 129 17.84 -2.42 8.39
C ASN A 129 17.32 -1.20 9.17
N ASN A 130 18.04 -0.80 10.22
CA ASN A 130 17.67 0.29 11.10
C ASN A 130 18.59 1.49 10.88
N LEU A 131 17.99 2.67 10.79
CA LEU A 131 18.66 3.96 10.70
C LEU A 131 18.17 4.84 11.85
N THR A 132 19.07 5.52 12.55
CA THR A 132 18.69 6.52 13.55
C THR A 132 18.88 7.91 12.98
N VAL A 133 17.85 8.74 13.08
CA VAL A 133 17.82 10.14 12.64
C VAL A 133 17.53 11.04 13.83
N THR A 134 18.12 12.22 13.86
CA THR A 134 17.87 13.22 14.90
C THR A 134 17.05 14.36 14.32
N PHE A 135 15.94 14.71 14.97
CA PHE A 135 15.12 15.84 14.54
C PHE A 135 15.77 17.18 14.93
N SER A 136 15.76 18.14 14.00
CA SER A 136 16.02 19.54 14.28
C SER A 136 15.03 20.43 13.55
N SER A 137 14.52 21.45 14.23
CA SER A 137 13.61 22.46 13.66
C SER A 137 14.35 23.53 12.86
N ALA A 138 15.64 23.73 13.12
CA ALA A 138 16.46 24.74 12.43
C ALA A 138 16.71 24.41 10.96
N VAL A 139 16.72 23.12 10.60
CA VAL A 139 17.04 22.64 9.26
C VAL A 139 16.08 21.52 8.86
N VAL A 140 15.55 21.60 7.65
CA VAL A 140 14.78 20.50 7.04
C VAL A 140 15.69 19.27 6.90
N SER A 141 15.36 18.21 7.61
CA SER A 141 16.15 16.98 7.56
C SER A 141 15.71 16.13 6.35
N ARG A 142 16.64 15.90 5.41
CA ARG A 142 16.42 15.07 4.22
C ARG A 142 17.38 13.89 4.23
N HIS A 143 16.83 12.68 4.24
CA HIS A 143 17.61 11.44 4.27
C HIS A 143 17.38 10.68 2.97
N LYS A 144 18.40 10.68 2.11
CA LYS A 144 18.43 9.89 0.88
C LYS A 144 18.82 8.45 1.21
N LEU A 145 17.99 7.51 0.82
CA LEU A 145 18.09 6.09 1.15
C LEU A 145 17.96 5.28 -0.13
N THR A 146 18.79 4.24 -0.30
CA THR A 146 18.62 3.28 -1.39
C THR A 146 18.08 1.99 -0.81
N VAL A 147 17.02 1.45 -1.41
CA VAL A 147 16.36 0.23 -0.96
C VAL A 147 16.31 -0.82 -2.06
N GLU A 148 16.20 -2.08 -1.65
CA GLU A 148 16.07 -3.22 -2.54
C GLU A 148 15.01 -4.20 -2.03
N ALA A 149 14.48 -5.02 -2.94
CA ALA A 149 13.58 -6.10 -2.58
C ALA A 149 14.37 -7.27 -1.96
N ILE A 150 13.86 -7.86 -0.89
CA ILE A 150 14.53 -8.97 -0.20
C ILE A 150 14.40 -10.27 -1.00
N ASP A 151 13.17 -10.59 -1.38
CA ASP A 151 12.80 -11.77 -2.14
C ASP A 151 12.11 -11.34 -3.45
N PRO A 152 12.74 -11.58 -4.62
CA PRO A 152 12.15 -11.25 -5.91
C PRO A 152 10.97 -12.16 -6.28
N THR A 153 10.80 -13.30 -5.62
CA THR A 153 9.69 -14.22 -5.86
C THR A 153 8.46 -13.91 -5.00
N ALA A 154 8.59 -13.04 -4.01
CA ALA A 154 7.49 -12.68 -3.14
C ALA A 154 6.42 -11.82 -3.87
N GLN A 155 5.19 -11.86 -3.32
CA GLN A 155 4.08 -11.01 -3.77
C GLN A 155 3.73 -11.19 -5.26
N VAL A 156 3.78 -12.43 -5.79
CA VAL A 156 3.58 -12.75 -7.21
C VAL A 156 2.31 -12.15 -7.82
N GLY A 157 1.24 -11.99 -7.05
CA GLY A 157 -0.03 -11.37 -7.49
C GLY A 157 -0.03 -9.83 -7.52
N LEU A 158 1.07 -9.17 -7.17
CA LEU A 158 1.21 -7.70 -7.19
C LEU A 158 2.16 -7.27 -8.30
N ASP A 159 1.83 -6.13 -8.90
CA ASP A 159 2.61 -5.37 -9.88
C ASP A 159 3.94 -4.79 -9.35
N SER A 160 4.03 -4.67 -8.03
CA SER A 160 5.11 -4.01 -7.30
C SER A 160 5.48 -4.81 -6.05
N TYR A 161 6.76 -4.82 -5.68
CA TYR A 161 7.15 -5.21 -4.33
C TYR A 161 6.69 -4.13 -3.36
N ARG A 162 6.01 -4.54 -2.29
CA ARG A 162 5.51 -3.65 -1.24
C ARG A 162 6.18 -3.95 0.08
N GLY A 163 6.54 -2.89 0.78
CA GLY A 163 7.06 -2.94 2.13
C GLY A 163 6.66 -1.72 2.93
N PHE A 164 7.18 -1.63 4.15
CA PHE A 164 6.85 -0.56 5.08
C PHE A 164 8.12 0.08 5.62
N LEU A 165 8.12 1.40 5.68
CA LEU A 165 9.04 2.21 6.46
C LEU A 165 8.33 2.58 7.76
N ASP A 166 8.83 2.09 8.87
CA ASP A 166 8.33 2.43 10.20
C ASP A 166 9.26 3.40 10.89
N ILE A 167 8.68 4.43 11.50
CA ILE A 167 9.40 5.44 12.28
C ILE A 167 9.00 5.28 13.74
N TYR A 168 9.99 5.15 14.61
CA TYR A 168 9.82 4.97 16.04
C TYR A 168 10.52 6.08 16.82
N CYS A 169 10.08 6.31 18.05
CA CYS A 169 10.87 7.04 19.03
C CYS A 169 10.64 6.47 20.43
N MET A 170 11.59 6.68 21.32
CA MET A 170 11.40 6.38 22.74
C MET A 170 10.55 7.50 23.35
N ARG A 171 9.46 7.14 24.03
CA ARG A 171 8.60 8.05 24.76
C ARG A 171 8.37 7.55 26.17
N GLU A 172 8.20 8.46 27.09
CA GLU A 172 7.69 8.13 28.41
C GLU A 172 6.16 7.94 28.32
N ILE A 173 5.69 6.75 28.70
CA ILE A 173 4.28 6.38 28.70
C ILE A 173 3.87 6.05 30.13
N LEU A 174 2.65 6.44 30.48
CA LEU A 174 2.08 6.18 31.78
C LEU A 174 1.30 4.86 31.74
N THR A 175 1.88 3.81 32.30
CA THR A 175 1.35 2.44 32.19
C THR A 175 0.71 2.01 33.51
N ALA A 176 -0.50 1.47 33.45
CA ALA A 176 -1.19 0.96 34.64
C ALA A 176 -0.58 -0.38 35.08
N SER A 177 -0.05 -0.43 36.29
CA SER A 177 0.40 -1.65 36.95
C SER A 177 -0.72 -2.21 37.84
N ALA A 178 -0.96 -3.52 37.73
CA ALA A 178 -1.91 -4.23 38.58
C ALA A 178 -1.45 -4.18 40.05
N PRO A 179 -2.38 -4.15 41.02
CA PRO A 179 -2.05 -4.25 42.43
C PRO A 179 -1.56 -5.67 42.77
N GLY A 180 -0.28 -5.94 42.49
CA GLY A 180 0.42 -7.20 42.78
C GLY A 180 1.61 -7.01 43.71
N ARG A 181 1.93 -8.06 44.48
CA ARG A 181 2.98 -8.13 45.52
C ARG A 181 4.33 -7.71 44.93
N VAL A 182 4.97 -6.71 45.55
CA VAL A 182 6.29 -6.22 45.14
C VAL A 182 7.30 -7.36 45.25
N SER A 183 7.86 -7.80 44.12
CA SER A 183 9.04 -8.69 44.09
C SER A 183 10.28 -7.86 44.41
N THR A 184 11.11 -8.34 45.32
CA THR A 184 12.35 -7.71 45.83
C THR A 184 13.52 -7.70 44.83
N THR A 185 13.27 -7.88 43.54
CA THR A 185 14.33 -8.01 42.50
C THR A 185 14.52 -6.78 41.61
N ASP A 186 13.68 -5.75 41.70
CA ASP A 186 13.72 -4.61 40.76
C ASP A 186 14.47 -3.38 41.32
N LEU A 187 15.60 -3.61 42.00
CA LEU A 187 16.40 -2.54 42.63
C LEU A 187 17.47 -1.91 41.72
N THR A 188 17.54 -2.29 40.44
CA THR A 188 18.63 -1.83 39.54
C THR A 188 18.18 -1.06 38.30
N ALA A 189 16.88 -0.87 38.09
CA ALA A 189 16.42 0.11 37.12
C ALA A 189 16.07 1.39 37.88
N THR A 190 16.54 2.53 37.38
CA THR A 190 16.18 3.93 37.71
C THR A 190 14.68 4.17 37.50
N ASN A 191 13.85 3.37 38.16
CA ASN A 191 12.41 3.38 38.12
C ASN A 191 11.96 4.55 38.99
N LEU A 192 11.67 5.69 38.34
CA LEU A 192 10.80 6.75 38.84
C LEU A 192 9.40 6.19 39.10
N THR A 193 9.30 5.38 40.15
CA THR A 193 8.06 4.83 40.66
C THR A 193 7.35 5.99 41.33
N MET A 194 6.27 6.49 40.71
CA MET A 194 5.38 7.49 41.31
C MET A 194 4.89 6.95 42.65
N ARG A 195 5.57 7.31 43.74
CA ARG A 195 5.10 7.06 45.09
C ARG A 195 3.94 8.02 45.34
N PHE A 196 2.75 7.63 44.89
CA PHE A 196 1.51 8.14 45.46
C PHE A 196 1.35 7.57 46.88
N SER A 197 2.28 7.87 47.79
CA SER A 197 2.27 7.40 49.18
C SER A 197 1.39 8.30 50.05
N LEU A 198 0.15 8.51 49.62
CA LEU A 198 -0.92 9.04 50.47
C LEU A 198 -2.06 8.03 50.63
N ILE A 199 -1.87 6.81 50.16
CA ILE A 199 -2.91 5.78 50.22
C ILE A 199 -2.32 4.53 50.84
N GLY A 200 -2.84 4.17 52.01
CA GLY A 200 -2.38 3.06 52.81
C GLY A 200 -2.33 1.72 52.04
N PRO A 201 -1.65 0.71 52.61
CA PRO A 201 -1.25 -0.53 51.93
C PRO A 201 -2.39 -1.43 51.41
N ARG A 202 -3.66 -0.99 51.46
CA ARG A 202 -4.85 -1.75 51.05
C ARG A 202 -5.72 -1.06 49.98
N SER A 203 -5.19 -0.09 49.24
CA SER A 203 -5.96 0.52 48.15
C SER A 203 -5.91 -0.31 46.87
N ARG A 204 -7.09 -0.73 46.38
CA ARG A 204 -7.31 -1.37 45.06
C ARG A 204 -7.18 -0.41 43.87
N LYS A 205 -6.68 0.81 44.08
CA LYS A 205 -6.53 1.80 43.00
C LYS A 205 -5.33 1.42 42.13
N ALA A 206 -5.52 1.48 40.81
CA ALA A 206 -4.47 1.23 39.82
C ALA A 206 -3.24 2.11 40.13
N ARG A 207 -2.06 1.50 40.14
CA ARG A 207 -0.79 2.21 40.31
C ARG A 207 -0.25 2.51 38.91
N PHE A 208 0.04 3.76 38.61
CA PHE A 208 0.63 4.12 37.33
C PHE A 208 2.15 4.20 37.46
N LYS A 209 2.86 3.58 36.53
CA LYS A 209 4.32 3.64 36.40
C LYS A 209 4.66 4.37 35.11
N LEU A 210 5.57 5.32 35.18
CA LEU A 210 6.14 5.93 33.98
C LEU A 210 7.20 4.96 33.43
N THR A 211 7.02 4.47 32.21
CA THR A 211 7.97 3.59 31.52
C THR A 211 8.37 4.22 30.20
N THR A 212 9.66 4.17 29.89
CA THR A 212 10.15 4.59 28.57
C THR A 212 9.95 3.44 27.60
N GLU A 213 9.09 3.64 26.61
CA GLU A 213 8.72 2.62 25.64
C GLU A 213 8.91 3.12 24.21
N ARG A 214 9.25 2.18 23.32
CA ARG A 214 9.43 2.45 21.90
C ARG A 214 8.07 2.57 21.22
N THR A 215 7.68 3.78 20.86
CA THR A 215 6.39 4.09 20.24
C THR A 215 6.53 4.27 18.74
N GLN A 216 5.65 3.64 17.96
CA GLN A 216 5.61 3.84 16.50
C GLN A 216 4.90 5.17 16.20
N LEU A 217 5.59 6.07 15.50
CA LEU A 217 5.08 7.37 15.11
C LEU A 217 4.38 7.35 13.75
N ALA A 218 4.95 6.61 12.81
CA ALA A 218 4.47 6.56 11.45
C ALA A 218 4.77 5.19 10.84
N ARG A 219 3.90 4.77 9.92
CA ARG A 219 4.14 3.67 8.99
C ARG A 219 3.80 4.14 7.59
N ILE A 220 4.80 4.15 6.72
CA ILE A 220 4.68 4.63 5.35
C ILE A 220 4.91 3.46 4.40
N VAL A 221 4.07 3.34 3.36
CA VAL A 221 4.18 2.26 2.38
C VAL A 221 5.27 2.61 1.37
N VAL A 222 6.12 1.63 1.06
CA VAL A 222 7.12 1.73 0.00
C VAL A 222 6.77 0.75 -1.10
N LYS A 223 6.83 1.20 -2.36
CA LYS A 223 6.52 0.39 -3.54
C LYS A 223 7.73 0.38 -4.45
N LEU A 224 8.24 -0.79 -4.80
CA LEU A 224 9.28 -0.95 -5.80
C LEU A 224 8.67 -1.64 -7.02
N PRO A 225 8.78 -1.08 -8.23
CA PRO A 225 8.28 -1.75 -9.42
C PRO A 225 9.04 -3.06 -9.60
N LYS A 226 8.30 -4.11 -9.93
CA LYS A 226 8.92 -5.35 -10.37
C LYS A 226 9.49 -5.10 -11.76
N ALA A 227 10.69 -5.63 -12.02
CA ALA A 227 11.10 -5.81 -13.41
C ALA A 227 9.96 -6.56 -14.09
N SER A 228 9.40 -5.99 -15.16
CA SER A 228 8.50 -6.74 -16.01
C SER A 228 9.31 -7.94 -16.48
N LEU A 229 9.07 -9.10 -15.87
CA LEU A 229 9.40 -10.33 -16.55
C LEU A 229 8.78 -10.16 -17.93
N PRO A 230 9.54 -10.26 -19.03
CA PRO A 230 8.93 -10.29 -20.36
C PRO A 230 7.85 -11.33 -20.22
N VAL A 231 6.58 -10.89 -20.33
CA VAL A 231 5.40 -11.72 -20.05
C VAL A 231 5.73 -13.04 -20.70
N SER A 232 6.06 -14.06 -19.90
CA SER A 232 6.50 -15.30 -20.49
C SER A 232 5.35 -15.68 -21.39
N SER A 233 5.64 -15.79 -22.67
CA SER A 233 4.71 -16.21 -23.71
C SER A 233 4.08 -17.57 -23.38
N ARG A 234 4.39 -18.18 -22.24
CA ARG A 234 3.57 -19.21 -21.58
C ARG A 234 2.10 -18.82 -21.39
N ASN A 235 1.77 -17.53 -21.23
CA ASN A 235 0.38 -17.06 -21.21
C ASN A 235 -0.03 -16.26 -22.45
N ALA A 236 0.87 -16.10 -23.43
CA ALA A 236 0.41 -15.82 -24.78
C ALA A 236 -0.29 -17.10 -25.21
N VAL A 237 -1.60 -17.17 -24.99
CA VAL A 237 -2.48 -18.15 -25.60
C VAL A 237 -2.03 -18.17 -27.05
N SER A 238 -1.38 -19.27 -27.47
CA SER A 238 -0.97 -19.47 -28.84
C SER A 238 -2.15 -18.99 -29.68
N LYS A 239 -1.94 -17.97 -30.53
CA LYS A 239 -2.99 -17.50 -31.43
C LYS A 239 -3.58 -18.77 -32.00
N PHE A 240 -4.83 -19.04 -31.64
CA PHE A 240 -5.48 -20.28 -32.01
C PHE A 240 -5.67 -20.14 -33.51
N ASP A 241 -4.73 -20.70 -34.26
CA ASP A 241 -4.78 -20.67 -35.71
C ASP A 241 -5.64 -21.84 -36.14
N PHE A 242 -6.90 -21.50 -36.33
CA PHE A 242 -7.94 -22.40 -36.72
C PHE A 242 -7.85 -22.59 -38.23
N GLN A 243 -7.54 -23.82 -38.65
CA GLN A 243 -7.49 -24.24 -40.05
C GLN A 243 -8.77 -25.07 -40.34
N PRO A 244 -9.90 -24.41 -40.65
CA PRO A 244 -11.16 -25.09 -40.97
C PRO A 244 -11.05 -25.87 -42.28
N LYS A 245 -11.78 -26.99 -42.35
CA LYS A 245 -12.07 -27.72 -43.61
C LYS A 245 -13.53 -27.56 -44.02
N ASP A 246 -14.21 -26.63 -43.36
CA ASP A 246 -15.65 -26.37 -43.36
C ASP A 246 -15.91 -24.87 -43.54
N VAL A 247 -17.18 -24.52 -43.78
CA VAL A 247 -17.64 -23.14 -44.03
C VAL A 247 -17.45 -22.22 -42.82
N ILE A 248 -17.42 -22.80 -41.62
CA ILE A 248 -17.22 -22.06 -40.38
C ILE A 248 -15.74 -21.71 -40.29
N THR A 249 -15.37 -20.52 -40.80
CA THR A 249 -14.01 -19.97 -40.75
C THR A 249 -13.84 -18.93 -39.64
N SER A 250 -12.59 -18.63 -39.26
CA SER A 250 -12.28 -17.52 -38.33
C SER A 250 -12.82 -16.17 -38.79
N LYS A 251 -12.91 -15.97 -40.12
CA LYS A 251 -13.48 -14.78 -40.75
C LYS A 251 -15.00 -14.79 -40.63
N TYR A 252 -15.65 -15.90 -40.97
CA TYR A 252 -17.11 -16.04 -40.83
C TYR A 252 -17.58 -15.77 -39.39
N LEU A 253 -16.94 -16.36 -38.39
CA LEU A 253 -17.31 -16.16 -36.98
C LEU A 253 -17.13 -14.72 -36.49
N ARG A 254 -16.21 -13.97 -37.10
CA ARG A 254 -16.01 -12.54 -36.82
C ARG A 254 -17.07 -11.67 -37.47
N GLU A 255 -17.62 -12.06 -38.61
CA GLU A 255 -18.76 -11.37 -39.20
C GLU A 255 -20.05 -11.74 -38.45
N LEU A 256 -20.20 -13.01 -38.05
CA LEU A 256 -21.32 -13.47 -37.26
C LEU A 256 -21.37 -12.78 -35.87
N SER A 257 -20.23 -12.54 -35.23
CA SER A 257 -20.19 -11.84 -33.93
C SER A 257 -20.75 -10.42 -34.01
N LYS A 258 -20.47 -9.69 -35.11
CA LYS A 258 -21.03 -8.35 -35.36
C LYS A 258 -22.54 -8.37 -35.55
N LYS A 259 -23.10 -9.47 -36.06
CA LYS A 259 -24.55 -9.66 -36.28
C LYS A 259 -25.32 -10.05 -35.00
N LEU A 260 -24.63 -10.25 -33.88
CA LEU A 260 -25.22 -10.60 -32.59
C LEU A 260 -25.26 -9.38 -31.65
N PRO A 261 -26.41 -8.70 -31.50
CA PRO A 261 -26.49 -7.51 -30.66
C PRO A 261 -26.46 -7.85 -29.16
N GLY A 262 -25.79 -7.00 -28.37
CA GLY A 262 -25.84 -7.00 -26.91
C GLY A 262 -25.51 -8.36 -26.27
N ASP A 263 -26.38 -8.84 -25.37
CA ASP A 263 -26.19 -10.08 -24.61
C ASP A 263 -26.67 -11.36 -25.34
N THR A 264 -26.95 -11.28 -26.65
CA THR A 264 -27.44 -12.44 -27.42
C THR A 264 -26.41 -13.58 -27.48
N TRP A 265 -25.12 -13.25 -27.38
CA TRP A 265 -24.04 -14.24 -27.27
C TRP A 265 -24.15 -15.13 -26.02
N ARG A 266 -24.79 -14.66 -24.93
CA ARG A 266 -25.00 -15.47 -23.73
C ARG A 266 -26.02 -16.57 -23.96
N ARG A 267 -27.13 -16.21 -24.59
CA ARG A 267 -28.18 -17.17 -25.00
C ARG A 267 -27.63 -18.18 -26.01
N LEU A 268 -26.86 -17.69 -26.99
CA LEU A 268 -26.22 -18.56 -27.97
C LEU A 268 -25.19 -19.49 -27.33
N GLY A 269 -24.36 -18.99 -26.40
CA GLY A 269 -23.37 -19.82 -25.71
C GLY A 269 -24.00 -20.91 -24.86
N ILE A 270 -25.18 -20.67 -24.26
CA ILE A 270 -25.96 -21.70 -23.58
C ILE A 270 -26.50 -22.73 -24.58
N ALA A 271 -27.04 -22.27 -25.72
CA ALA A 271 -27.55 -23.16 -26.77
C ALA A 271 -26.45 -24.01 -27.46
N LEU A 272 -25.21 -23.50 -27.48
CA LEU A 272 -24.00 -24.19 -27.94
C LEU A 272 -23.36 -25.07 -26.84
N ASP A 273 -24.02 -25.19 -25.69
CA ASP A 273 -23.61 -26.01 -24.55
C ASP A 273 -22.24 -25.65 -23.97
N LEU A 274 -21.88 -24.35 -23.98
CA LEU A 274 -20.65 -23.90 -23.34
C LEU A 274 -20.77 -23.99 -21.81
N PRO A 275 -19.73 -24.51 -21.13
CA PRO A 275 -19.72 -24.56 -19.68
C PRO A 275 -19.95 -23.19 -19.04
N ARG A 276 -20.83 -23.15 -18.02
CA ARG A 276 -21.18 -21.91 -17.30
C ARG A 276 -19.94 -21.14 -16.79
N ALA A 277 -18.91 -21.85 -16.35
CA ALA A 277 -17.64 -21.26 -15.92
C ALA A 277 -16.93 -20.48 -17.05
N ARG A 278 -16.96 -20.99 -18.30
CA ARG A 278 -16.41 -20.30 -19.48
C ARG A 278 -17.23 -19.07 -19.83
N MET A 279 -18.55 -19.19 -19.80
CA MET A 279 -19.47 -18.07 -20.04
C MET A 279 -19.25 -16.93 -19.03
N GLN A 280 -19.06 -17.25 -17.75
CA GLN A 280 -18.71 -16.28 -16.71
C GLN A 280 -17.32 -15.68 -16.93
N ALA A 281 -16.32 -16.48 -17.31
CA ALA A 281 -14.98 -15.98 -17.58
C ALA A 281 -14.93 -15.01 -18.78
N ILE A 282 -15.75 -15.24 -19.81
CA ILE A 282 -15.88 -14.33 -20.96
C ILE A 282 -16.56 -13.03 -20.52
N GLY A 283 -17.65 -13.11 -19.76
CA GLY A 283 -18.38 -11.93 -19.26
C GLY A 283 -17.64 -11.13 -18.18
N GLY A 284 -16.77 -11.77 -17.40
CA GLY A 284 -15.98 -11.13 -16.33
C GLY A 284 -14.75 -10.36 -16.82
N LYS A 285 -14.35 -10.49 -18.09
CA LYS A 285 -13.21 -9.79 -18.72
C LYS A 285 -13.46 -8.31 -19.04
N LEU A 286 -14.38 -7.66 -18.32
CA LEU A 286 -14.65 -6.22 -18.43
C LEU A 286 -13.43 -5.35 -18.08
N ALA A 287 -12.41 -5.91 -17.41
CA ALA A 287 -11.16 -5.22 -17.06
C ALA A 287 -10.04 -5.30 -18.13
N SER A 288 -10.22 -6.04 -19.24
CA SER A 288 -9.12 -6.32 -20.19
C SER A 288 -9.32 -5.81 -21.62
N GLY A 289 -10.26 -4.88 -21.87
CA GLY A 289 -10.41 -4.25 -23.20
C GLY A 289 -10.80 -5.20 -24.33
N VAL A 290 -11.55 -6.27 -24.05
CA VAL A 290 -12.06 -7.18 -25.09
C VAL A 290 -13.29 -6.54 -25.73
N GLU A 291 -13.13 -6.00 -26.94
CA GLU A 291 -14.19 -5.27 -27.66
C GLU A 291 -15.28 -6.17 -28.26
N ASP A 292 -15.10 -7.51 -28.28
CA ASP A 292 -16.08 -8.44 -28.89
C ASP A 292 -16.30 -9.72 -28.06
N TYR A 293 -17.27 -9.67 -27.15
CA TYR A 293 -17.68 -10.82 -26.32
C TYR A 293 -18.26 -11.99 -27.14
N ALA A 294 -18.95 -11.69 -28.24
CA ALA A 294 -19.55 -12.70 -29.10
C ALA A 294 -18.47 -13.49 -29.84
N TYR A 295 -17.45 -12.81 -30.36
CA TYR A 295 -16.30 -13.48 -30.97
C TYR A 295 -15.50 -14.30 -29.95
N ALA A 296 -15.29 -13.78 -28.75
CA ALA A 296 -14.62 -14.53 -27.68
C ALA A 296 -15.39 -15.81 -27.30
N MET A 297 -16.73 -15.77 -27.32
CA MET A 297 -17.59 -16.93 -27.13
C MET A 297 -17.40 -17.97 -28.25
N PHE A 298 -17.42 -17.55 -29.52
CA PHE A 298 -17.20 -18.48 -30.64
C PHE A 298 -15.82 -19.15 -30.61
N ILE A 299 -14.77 -18.41 -30.28
CA ILE A 299 -13.44 -19.00 -30.13
C ILE A 299 -13.40 -19.99 -28.96
N SER A 300 -14.08 -19.69 -27.86
CA SER A 300 -14.18 -20.64 -26.73
C SER A 300 -14.97 -21.89 -27.10
N TRP A 301 -16.02 -21.75 -27.92
CA TRP A 301 -16.86 -22.84 -28.40
C TRP A 301 -16.07 -23.81 -29.28
N ILE A 302 -15.37 -23.29 -30.30
CA ILE A 302 -14.55 -24.13 -31.20
C ILE A 302 -13.54 -24.95 -30.41
N LYS A 303 -12.90 -24.33 -29.40
CA LYS A 303 -11.89 -25.00 -28.55
C LYS A 303 -12.46 -26.14 -27.71
N THR A 304 -13.77 -26.17 -27.47
CA THR A 304 -14.44 -27.22 -26.69
C THR A 304 -14.98 -28.35 -27.56
N LEU A 305 -15.04 -28.19 -28.88
CA LEU A 305 -15.60 -29.20 -29.77
C LEU A 305 -14.59 -30.32 -30.06
N PRO A 306 -15.03 -31.58 -30.15
CA PRO A 306 -14.22 -32.65 -30.71
C PRO A 306 -13.96 -32.41 -32.20
N LEU A 307 -12.85 -32.94 -32.72
CA LEU A 307 -12.45 -32.76 -34.13
C LEU A 307 -13.49 -33.28 -35.14
N SER A 308 -14.28 -34.28 -34.76
CA SER A 308 -15.34 -34.89 -35.58
C SER A 308 -16.71 -34.23 -35.43
N ALA A 309 -16.84 -33.17 -34.62
CA ALA A 309 -18.12 -32.49 -34.43
C ALA A 309 -18.58 -31.84 -35.73
N ASP A 310 -19.84 -32.05 -36.09
CA ASP A 310 -20.49 -31.31 -37.16
C ASP A 310 -20.84 -29.90 -36.65
N ARG A 311 -19.90 -28.99 -36.87
CA ARG A 311 -19.99 -27.61 -36.39
C ARG A 311 -21.14 -26.86 -37.04
N VAL A 312 -21.43 -27.16 -38.31
CA VAL A 312 -22.48 -26.48 -39.08
C VAL A 312 -23.83 -26.83 -38.49
N ASN A 313 -24.11 -28.12 -38.27
CA ASN A 313 -25.38 -28.55 -37.68
C ASN A 313 -25.55 -28.05 -36.23
N LEU A 314 -24.49 -28.08 -35.42
CA LEU A 314 -24.53 -27.55 -34.06
C LEU A 314 -24.83 -26.04 -34.03
N LEU A 315 -24.22 -25.27 -34.94
CA LEU A 315 -24.45 -23.84 -35.02
C LEU A 315 -25.86 -23.51 -35.55
N GLN A 316 -26.33 -24.23 -36.57
CA GLN A 316 -27.69 -24.07 -37.11
C GLN A 316 -28.75 -24.35 -36.02
N HIS A 317 -28.60 -25.45 -35.28
CA HIS A 317 -29.52 -25.80 -34.20
C HIS A 317 -29.51 -24.73 -33.10
N ALA A 318 -28.32 -24.26 -32.69
CA ALA A 318 -28.21 -23.24 -31.66
C ALA A 318 -28.78 -21.88 -32.11
N LEU A 319 -28.51 -21.45 -33.34
CA LEU A 319 -29.09 -20.23 -33.92
C LEU A 319 -30.62 -20.31 -34.03
N SER A 320 -31.15 -21.46 -34.43
CA SER A 320 -32.59 -21.72 -34.46
C SER A 320 -33.20 -21.62 -33.06
N SER A 321 -32.55 -22.21 -32.04
CA SER A 321 -33.03 -22.20 -30.66
C SER A 321 -33.08 -20.81 -30.02
N ILE A 322 -32.24 -19.87 -30.47
CA ILE A 322 -32.28 -18.48 -30.00
C ILE A 322 -33.18 -17.57 -30.86
N GLY A 323 -33.89 -18.14 -31.84
CA GLY A 323 -34.81 -17.42 -32.71
C GLY A 323 -34.14 -16.63 -33.85
N ARG A 324 -32.90 -16.97 -34.22
CA ARG A 324 -32.15 -16.32 -35.31
C ARG A 324 -32.18 -17.15 -36.60
N ALA A 325 -33.38 -17.38 -37.13
CA ALA A 325 -33.58 -18.12 -38.39
C ALA A 325 -32.91 -17.42 -39.59
N ASP A 326 -32.85 -16.08 -39.56
CA ASP A 326 -32.14 -15.26 -40.54
C ASP A 326 -30.68 -15.70 -40.74
N LEU A 327 -29.98 -16.01 -39.65
CA LEU A 327 -28.59 -16.46 -39.68
C LEU A 327 -28.45 -17.95 -40.03
N VAL A 328 -29.50 -18.75 -39.80
CA VAL A 328 -29.54 -20.16 -40.19
C VAL A 328 -29.63 -20.29 -41.70
N ASP A 329 -30.49 -19.48 -42.34
CA ASP A 329 -30.66 -19.49 -43.79
C ASP A 329 -29.37 -19.01 -44.49
N GLU A 330 -28.73 -17.95 -44.00
CA GLU A 330 -27.42 -17.49 -44.49
C GLU A 330 -26.34 -18.60 -44.36
N LEU A 331 -26.33 -19.33 -43.24
CA LEU A 331 -25.38 -20.42 -43.05
C LEU A 331 -25.68 -21.62 -43.98
N ARG A 332 -26.95 -21.86 -44.32
CA ARG A 332 -27.34 -22.91 -45.27
C ARG A 332 -26.91 -22.57 -46.69
N GLU A 333 -27.13 -21.34 -47.13
CA GLU A 333 -26.67 -20.84 -48.45
C GLU A 333 -25.15 -20.96 -48.58
N LEU A 334 -24.40 -20.53 -47.56
CA LEU A 334 -22.94 -20.67 -47.56
C LEU A 334 -22.48 -22.13 -47.55
N THR A 335 -23.27 -23.04 -46.97
CA THR A 335 -22.97 -24.48 -46.97
C THR A 335 -23.22 -25.10 -48.34
N THR A 336 -24.27 -24.69 -49.05
CA THR A 336 -24.53 -25.16 -50.41
C THR A 336 -23.46 -24.68 -51.39
N ASP A 337 -23.02 -23.43 -51.28
CA ASP A 337 -21.98 -22.86 -52.15
C ASP A 337 -20.62 -23.56 -51.95
N PHE A 338 -20.28 -23.89 -50.71
CA PHE A 338 -19.04 -24.62 -50.39
C PHE A 338 -19.01 -26.05 -50.95
N VAL A 339 -20.16 -26.74 -50.99
CA VAL A 339 -20.27 -28.09 -51.58
C VAL A 339 -20.09 -28.03 -53.10
N ILE A 340 -20.55 -26.96 -53.74
CA ILE A 340 -20.42 -26.74 -55.19
C ILE A 340 -18.93 -26.49 -55.55
N ASP A 341 -18.24 -25.58 -54.86
CA ASP A 341 -16.81 -25.30 -55.05
C ASP A 341 -15.89 -26.51 -54.75
N GLY A 342 -16.33 -27.41 -53.86
CA GLY A 342 -15.62 -28.65 -53.54
C GLY A 342 -15.72 -29.72 -54.64
N SER A 343 -16.76 -29.66 -55.48
CA SER A 343 -16.99 -30.62 -56.57
C SER A 343 -16.23 -30.32 -57.86
N ASP A 344 -15.83 -29.06 -58.08
CA ASP A 344 -15.05 -28.64 -59.26
C ASP A 344 -13.54 -28.87 -59.12
N ASN A 345 -13.05 -29.24 -57.93
CA ASN A 345 -11.62 -29.51 -57.67
C ASN A 345 -11.24 -31.01 -57.73
N SER A 346 -12.11 -31.86 -58.26
CA SER A 346 -11.86 -33.29 -58.50
C SER A 346 -12.08 -33.69 -59.96
N ALA A 347 -11.40 -33.02 -60.88
CA ALA A 347 -11.20 -33.47 -62.26
C ALA A 347 -9.71 -33.38 -62.66
#